data_AF-A0A956D2L7-F1
#
_entry.id   AF-A0A956D2L7-F1
#
_cell.length_a   1.000
_cell.length_b   1.000
_cell.length_c   1.000
_cell.angle_alpha   90.00
_cell.angle_beta   90.00
_cell.angle_gamma   90.00
#
_symmetry.space_group_name_H-M   'P 1'
#
loop_
_entity.id
_entity.type
_entity.pdbx_description
1 polymer ?
#
loop_
_entity_poly.entity_id
_entity_poly.type
_entity_poly.pdbx_seq_one_letter_code
_entity_poly.pdbx_strand_id
1 'polypeptide(L)'
;MQNQLLRLLCVTVVLSQGCAAQPGGRPDDAIGPNDLASDEGALRVASAESSTYYTATRDYRRCAWPFCGGFWVSEVNHAETTCPDGSTAEACYVTDLDLEGLALNERDADDLRGALDTTIFRGEIGSAFVADRDIAVFVVSEAWQPLTEGAPVGDFFKVVDNGIRCITTPCYTQEAAFLNYPWWFTLDQLETRRVDATDEELATAFETLATDGILVAGWARARFTRTDVFLRIRASQIYLPVRPSPVDPGGVVCGGFAGIPCPGHGACMDDPTDSCDPAAGGADCTGLCECYTRLRCAPGYHFDESPEVCGCVEDAPLSPCATVRCAADTTCEVVDGTAYCVSNGSQACGSSTCGAGSVCCNASCGICTPPGAACIQIACL
;
A
#
# COMPACT_ATOMS: atom_id res chain seq x y z
N MET A 1 -36.62 -20.74 32.92
CA MET A 1 -35.47 -21.38 33.62
C MET A 1 -34.41 -21.54 32.54
N GLN A 2 -33.37 -20.72 32.45
CA GLN A 2 -32.34 -20.47 33.46
C GLN A 2 -31.81 -19.03 33.32
N ASN A 3 -31.83 -18.29 34.44
CA ASN A 3 -31.08 -17.05 34.64
C ASN A 3 -29.57 -17.36 34.63
N GLN A 4 -28.76 -16.56 33.96
CA GLN A 4 -27.40 -16.27 34.43
C GLN A 4 -27.09 -14.78 34.33
N LEU A 5 -26.51 -14.30 35.42
CA LEU A 5 -26.36 -12.92 35.80
C LEU A 5 -25.27 -12.22 34.97
N LEU A 6 -25.60 -11.01 34.53
CA LEU A 6 -24.67 -9.98 34.11
C LEU A 6 -23.80 -9.60 35.32
N ARG A 7 -22.52 -10.00 35.33
CA ARG A 7 -21.53 -9.48 36.30
C ARG A 7 -20.98 -8.17 35.77
N LEU A 8 -21.36 -7.06 36.41
CA LEU A 8 -20.61 -5.81 36.38
C LEU A 8 -19.17 -6.10 36.83
N LEU A 9 -18.18 -5.86 35.96
CA LEU A 9 -16.79 -5.68 36.35
C LEU A 9 -16.50 -4.18 36.40
N CYS A 10 -16.33 -3.66 37.62
CA CYS A 10 -15.76 -2.35 37.87
C CYS A 10 -14.34 -2.31 37.29
N VAL A 11 -14.09 -1.40 36.36
CA VAL A 11 -12.73 -0.97 36.01
C VAL A 11 -12.20 -0.18 37.20
N THR A 12 -11.33 -0.78 38.00
CA THR A 12 -10.52 -0.06 38.97
C THR A 12 -9.36 0.59 38.24
N VAL A 13 -9.44 1.90 38.02
CA VAL A 13 -8.32 2.73 37.57
C VAL A 13 -7.28 2.76 38.69
N VAL A 14 -6.17 2.04 38.51
CA VAL A 14 -4.98 2.15 39.36
C VAL A 14 -4.11 3.25 38.77
N LEU A 15 -4.11 4.42 39.42
CA LEU A 15 -3.17 5.51 39.11
C LEU A 15 -1.80 5.15 39.69
N SER A 16 -0.97 4.43 38.92
CA SER A 16 0.48 4.38 39.17
C SER A 16 1.16 5.46 38.34
N GLN A 17 1.59 6.54 39.00
CA GLN A 17 2.49 7.52 38.38
C GLN A 17 3.88 6.91 38.25
N GLY A 18 4.23 6.50 37.04
CA GLY A 18 5.59 6.24 36.60
C GLY A 18 5.83 7.06 35.34
N CYS A 19 6.47 8.22 35.47
CA CYS A 19 6.86 9.03 34.33
C CYS A 19 8.03 8.38 33.61
N ALA A 20 7.76 7.62 32.56
CA ALA A 20 8.70 7.41 31.47
C ALA A 20 8.17 8.22 30.28
N ALA A 21 8.87 9.30 29.92
CA ALA A 21 8.49 10.16 28.81
C ALA A 21 8.82 9.43 27.49
N GLN A 22 7.81 8.84 26.85
CA GLN A 22 7.89 8.34 25.48
C GLN A 22 7.95 9.52 24.49
N PRO A 23 8.76 9.44 23.42
CA PRO A 23 8.73 10.44 22.37
C PRO A 23 7.40 10.33 21.61
N GLY A 24 6.54 11.35 21.78
CA GLY A 24 5.18 11.37 21.23
C GLY A 24 4.13 10.84 22.21
N GLY A 25 3.83 11.63 23.25
CA GLY A 25 2.87 11.25 24.29
C GLY A 25 1.52 10.78 23.72
N ARG A 26 1.17 9.53 24.02
CA ARG A 26 -0.15 8.95 23.81
C ARG A 26 -1.21 9.90 24.40
N PRO A 27 -2.23 10.36 23.65
CA PRO A 27 -3.26 11.21 24.22
C PRO A 27 -4.10 10.41 25.24
N ASP A 28 -4.56 11.07 26.31
CA ASP A 28 -5.23 10.44 27.47
C ASP A 28 -6.41 9.52 27.15
N ASP A 29 -7.06 9.69 26.00
CA ASP A 29 -8.19 8.90 25.51
C ASP A 29 -7.80 7.70 24.60
N ALA A 30 -6.50 7.36 24.49
CA ALA A 30 -6.03 6.32 23.57
C ALA A 30 -5.98 4.98 24.27
N ILE A 31 -6.45 3.95 23.58
CA ILE A 31 -6.50 2.57 24.08
C ILE A 31 -5.24 1.86 23.68
N GLY A 32 -4.44 1.45 24.64
CA GLY A 32 -3.23 0.67 24.44
C GLY A 32 -3.48 -0.83 24.39
N PRO A 33 -2.44 -1.62 24.08
CA PRO A 33 -2.53 -3.07 24.01
C PRO A 33 -3.01 -3.72 25.32
N ASN A 34 -2.70 -3.10 26.47
CA ASN A 34 -3.08 -3.62 27.79
C ASN A 34 -4.48 -3.16 28.27
N ASP A 35 -5.18 -2.32 27.51
CA ASP A 35 -6.48 -1.76 27.89
C ASP A 35 -7.68 -2.57 27.38
N LEU A 36 -7.44 -3.59 26.55
CA LEU A 36 -8.46 -4.45 25.97
C LEU A 36 -8.35 -5.88 26.51
N ALA A 37 -9.49 -6.50 26.81
CA ALA A 37 -9.56 -7.93 27.11
C ALA A 37 -9.73 -8.72 25.81
N SER A 38 -9.02 -9.85 25.68
CA SER A 38 -9.05 -10.70 24.49
C SER A 38 -10.41 -11.38 24.35
N ASP A 39 -11.03 -11.30 23.16
CA ASP A 39 -12.11 -12.21 22.79
C ASP A 39 -11.54 -13.62 22.55
N GLU A 40 -12.21 -14.65 23.04
CA GLU A 40 -11.83 -16.07 22.86
C GLU A 40 -12.13 -16.61 21.43
N GLY A 41 -11.98 -15.76 20.40
CA GLY A 41 -12.17 -16.09 19.00
C GLY A 41 -10.83 -16.30 18.28
N ALA A 42 -10.74 -17.36 17.47
CA ALA A 42 -9.58 -17.57 16.58
C ALA A 42 -9.53 -16.45 15.54
N LEU A 43 -8.47 -15.65 15.61
CA LEU A 43 -8.26 -14.43 14.84
C LEU A 43 -7.86 -14.75 13.39
N ARG A 44 -8.42 -14.03 12.39
CA ARG A 44 -7.95 -14.14 10.98
C ARG A 44 -6.61 -13.44 10.76
N VAL A 45 -6.33 -12.40 11.55
CA VAL A 45 -5.03 -11.74 11.68
C VAL A 45 -4.00 -12.63 12.42
N ALA A 46 -4.41 -13.65 13.20
CA ALA A 46 -3.52 -14.58 13.87
C ALA A 46 -3.51 -15.90 13.11
N SER A 47 -2.77 -15.89 12.03
CA SER A 47 -2.14 -17.10 11.55
C SER A 47 -0.82 -16.71 10.92
N ALA A 48 0.25 -16.77 11.72
CA ALA A 48 1.51 -17.43 11.39
C ALA A 48 2.64 -16.97 12.32
N GLU A 49 2.97 -17.87 13.25
CA GLU A 49 4.25 -18.17 13.90
C GLU A 49 5.45 -17.19 13.77
N SER A 50 6.10 -16.99 14.93
CA SER A 50 7.50 -16.64 15.19
C SER A 50 8.16 -15.38 14.58
N SER A 51 7.48 -14.53 13.83
CA SER A 51 8.12 -13.35 13.21
C SER A 51 7.63 -12.02 13.78
N THR A 52 8.59 -11.12 14.02
CA THR A 52 8.45 -9.87 14.75
C THR A 52 8.64 -8.69 13.78
N TYR A 53 7.97 -7.57 14.04
CA TYR A 53 8.12 -6.35 13.27
C TYR A 53 9.21 -5.45 13.86
N TYR A 54 10.08 -4.91 13.02
CA TYR A 54 11.21 -4.07 13.39
C TYR A 54 11.26 -2.78 12.56
N THR A 55 11.79 -1.73 13.16
CA THR A 55 12.42 -0.63 12.42
C THR A 55 13.91 -0.96 12.25
N ALA A 56 14.54 -0.41 11.22
CA ALA A 56 15.97 -0.56 11.02
C ALA A 56 16.60 0.79 10.65
N THR A 57 17.78 1.08 11.20
CA THR A 57 18.58 2.25 10.84
C THR A 57 20.02 1.87 10.55
N ARG A 58 20.69 2.62 9.67
CA ARG A 58 22.07 2.33 9.31
C ARG A 58 23.05 2.71 10.43
N ASP A 59 24.01 1.83 10.69
CA ASP A 59 25.11 2.12 11.61
C ASP A 59 26.22 2.94 10.93
N TYR A 60 26.26 4.25 11.20
CA TYR A 60 27.25 5.17 10.63
C TYR A 60 28.61 5.19 11.36
N ARG A 61 28.80 4.34 12.38
CA ARG A 61 30.10 4.25 13.08
C ARG A 61 31.19 3.76 12.12
N ARG A 62 32.41 4.28 12.31
CA ARG A 62 33.60 3.91 11.51
C ARG A 62 34.50 3.01 12.33
N CYS A 63 34.59 1.74 11.94
CA CYS A 63 35.41 0.73 12.58
C CYS A 63 35.62 -0.46 11.62
N ALA A 64 36.31 -1.50 12.07
CA ALA A 64 36.44 -2.73 11.29
C ALA A 64 35.11 -3.49 11.25
N TRP A 65 34.61 -3.77 10.05
CA TRP A 65 33.55 -4.75 9.83
C TRP A 65 33.98 -6.10 10.46
N PRO A 66 33.10 -6.85 11.15
CA PRO A 66 31.64 -6.69 11.26
C PRO A 66 31.17 -5.92 12.50
N PHE A 67 32.03 -5.20 13.22
CA PHE A 67 31.66 -4.59 14.52
C PHE A 67 30.85 -3.28 14.39
N CYS A 68 30.81 -2.71 13.20
CA CYS A 68 29.97 -1.58 12.83
C CYS A 68 29.83 -1.51 11.30
N GLY A 69 29.01 -0.58 10.82
CA GLY A 69 28.70 -0.40 9.40
C GLY A 69 27.50 -1.22 8.93
N GLY A 70 26.98 -2.11 9.80
CA GLY A 70 25.71 -2.81 9.62
C GLY A 70 24.51 -1.93 10.00
N PHE A 71 23.62 -2.48 10.82
CA PHE A 71 22.30 -1.90 11.09
C PHE A 71 21.90 -2.03 12.56
N TRP A 72 21.07 -1.10 13.02
CA TRP A 72 20.42 -1.14 14.32
C TRP A 72 18.94 -1.46 14.12
N VAL A 73 18.48 -2.58 14.66
CA VAL A 73 17.07 -3.01 14.58
C VAL A 73 16.37 -2.82 15.91
N SER A 74 15.14 -2.31 15.88
CA SER A 74 14.31 -2.08 17.07
C SER A 74 12.90 -2.65 16.89
N GLU A 75 12.44 -3.45 17.84
CA GLU A 75 11.09 -4.02 17.87
C GLU A 75 10.02 -2.92 17.89
N VAL A 76 9.12 -2.97 16.91
CA VAL A 76 8.01 -2.01 16.81
C VAL A 76 7.08 -2.15 18.02
N ASN A 77 6.60 -1.02 18.54
CA ASN A 77 5.75 -0.90 19.73
C ASN A 77 6.35 -1.37 21.08
N HIS A 78 7.62 -1.78 21.11
CA HIS A 78 8.32 -2.11 22.36
C HIS A 78 9.39 -1.06 22.67
N ALA A 79 9.68 -0.87 23.96
CA ALA A 79 10.74 0.04 24.41
C ALA A 79 12.14 -0.60 24.34
N GLU A 80 12.19 -1.93 24.35
CA GLU A 80 13.41 -2.72 24.27
C GLU A 80 13.23 -3.85 23.25
N THR A 81 14.34 -4.29 22.67
CA THR A 81 14.47 -5.34 21.67
C THR A 81 15.34 -6.45 22.24
N THR A 82 14.97 -7.70 21.97
CA THR A 82 15.81 -8.84 22.36
C THR A 82 16.95 -8.99 21.35
N CYS A 83 18.19 -8.81 21.82
CA CYS A 83 19.40 -8.86 20.99
C CYS A 83 19.87 -10.30 20.74
N PRO A 84 20.70 -10.53 19.69
CA PRO A 84 21.20 -11.87 19.35
C PRO A 84 21.98 -12.57 20.47
N ASP A 85 22.56 -11.81 21.40
CA ASP A 85 23.25 -12.34 22.58
C ASP A 85 22.32 -12.66 23.77
N GLY A 86 21.01 -12.46 23.58
CA GLY A 86 19.97 -12.65 24.59
C GLY A 86 19.80 -11.46 25.56
N SER A 87 20.58 -10.39 25.40
CA SER A 87 20.37 -9.15 26.16
C SER A 87 19.18 -8.36 25.64
N THR A 88 18.72 -7.35 26.39
CA THR A 88 17.72 -6.38 25.91
C THR A 88 18.32 -4.98 25.81
N ALA A 89 17.99 -4.27 24.73
CA ALA A 89 18.42 -2.90 24.48
C ALA A 89 17.39 -2.15 23.63
N GLU A 90 17.43 -0.82 23.57
CA GLU A 90 16.54 -0.02 22.71
C GLU A 90 16.65 -0.41 21.22
N ALA A 91 17.86 -0.75 20.78
CA ALA A 91 18.14 -1.27 19.46
C ALA A 91 19.29 -2.30 19.52
N CYS A 92 19.23 -3.30 18.66
CA CYS A 92 20.23 -4.36 18.56
C CYS A 92 21.03 -4.25 17.27
N TYR A 93 22.35 -4.41 17.37
CA TYR A 93 23.21 -4.37 16.20
C TYR A 93 23.14 -5.69 15.42
N VAL A 94 22.90 -5.59 14.13
CA VAL A 94 23.04 -6.68 13.16
C VAL A 94 24.06 -6.28 12.10
N THR A 95 24.80 -7.27 11.61
CA THR A 95 25.91 -7.06 10.68
C THR A 95 25.39 -6.77 9.27
N ASP A 96 24.27 -7.39 8.91
CA ASP A 96 23.67 -7.25 7.60
C ASP A 96 22.14 -7.42 7.65
N LEU A 97 21.47 -6.96 6.59
CA LEU A 97 20.07 -7.23 6.28
C LEU A 97 20.02 -8.22 5.13
N ASP A 98 19.52 -9.43 5.41
CA ASP A 98 19.23 -10.41 4.37
C ASP A 98 17.83 -10.12 3.80
N LEU A 99 17.80 -9.65 2.55
CA LEU A 99 16.59 -9.28 1.81
C LEU A 99 16.17 -10.37 0.80
N GLU A 100 16.85 -11.51 0.74
CA GLU A 100 16.59 -12.56 -0.26
C GLU A 100 15.14 -13.05 -0.19
N GLY A 101 14.56 -13.10 1.02
CA GLY A 101 13.18 -13.50 1.27
C GLY A 101 12.13 -12.60 0.59
N LEU A 102 12.49 -11.38 0.18
CA LEU A 102 11.61 -10.45 -0.51
C LEU A 102 11.56 -10.66 -2.03
N ALA A 103 12.50 -11.44 -2.59
CA ALA A 103 12.65 -11.70 -4.02
C ALA A 103 12.70 -10.44 -4.90
N LEU A 104 13.30 -9.35 -4.39
CA LEU A 104 13.46 -8.09 -5.10
C LEU A 104 14.57 -8.20 -6.16
N ASN A 105 14.42 -7.46 -7.27
CA ASN A 105 15.56 -7.18 -8.15
C ASN A 105 16.55 -6.23 -7.44
N GLU A 106 17.77 -6.09 -7.98
CA GLU A 106 18.81 -5.28 -7.31
C GLU A 106 18.41 -3.81 -7.14
N ARG A 107 17.73 -3.23 -8.13
CA ARG A 107 17.25 -1.84 -8.07
C ARG A 107 16.24 -1.64 -6.93
N ASP A 108 15.22 -2.48 -6.85
CA ASP A 108 14.21 -2.43 -5.79
C ASP A 108 14.85 -2.68 -4.41
N ALA A 109 15.85 -3.57 -4.34
CA ALA A 109 16.60 -3.82 -3.12
C ALA A 109 17.43 -2.59 -2.69
N ASP A 110 18.03 -1.87 -3.64
CA ASP A 110 18.80 -0.65 -3.37
C ASP A 110 17.89 0.53 -3.00
N ASP A 111 16.75 0.68 -3.67
CA ASP A 111 15.72 1.66 -3.30
C ASP A 111 15.21 1.40 -1.87
N LEU A 112 14.98 0.13 -1.51
CA LEU A 112 14.61 -0.26 -0.14
C LEU A 112 15.74 0.04 0.86
N ARG A 113 17.00 -0.21 0.50
CA ARG A 113 18.17 0.17 1.32
C ARG A 113 18.35 1.68 1.48
N GLY A 114 17.85 2.47 0.53
CA GLY A 114 17.78 3.93 0.62
C GLY A 114 16.67 4.43 1.55
N ALA A 115 15.59 3.66 1.70
CA ALA A 115 14.41 4.00 2.48
C ALA A 115 14.34 3.36 3.89
N LEU A 116 15.41 2.69 4.34
CA LEU A 116 15.44 1.88 5.57
C LEU A 116 14.87 2.60 6.79
N ASP A 117 15.31 3.84 7.03
CA ASP A 117 14.98 4.62 8.22
C ASP A 117 13.47 4.92 8.36
N THR A 118 12.70 4.74 7.28
CA THR A 118 11.25 4.96 7.25
C THR A 118 10.45 3.68 7.02
N THR A 119 11.12 2.55 6.78
CA THR A 119 10.50 1.27 6.43
C THR A 119 10.26 0.43 7.69
N ILE A 120 9.12 -0.29 7.73
CA ILE A 120 8.87 -1.32 8.74
C ILE A 120 9.18 -2.69 8.12
N PHE A 121 9.97 -3.49 8.81
CA PHE A 121 10.34 -4.83 8.38
C PHE A 121 9.63 -5.88 9.24
N ARG A 122 9.34 -7.03 8.68
CA ARG A 122 9.02 -8.26 9.41
C ARG A 122 10.16 -9.24 9.18
N GLY A 123 10.57 -9.94 10.24
CA GLY A 123 11.67 -10.89 10.11
C GLY A 123 12.10 -11.50 11.45
N GLU A 124 13.29 -12.08 11.43
CA GLU A 124 13.95 -12.66 12.59
C GLU A 124 15.45 -12.31 12.62
N ILE A 125 15.99 -12.16 13.83
CA ILE A 125 17.42 -11.96 14.03
C ILE A 125 18.07 -13.34 14.11
N GLY A 126 18.71 -13.75 13.02
CA GLY A 126 19.44 -15.01 12.92
C GLY A 126 20.95 -14.81 13.07
N SER A 127 21.69 -15.88 12.75
CA SER A 127 23.15 -15.88 12.71
C SER A 127 23.65 -16.45 11.38
N ALA A 128 24.67 -15.82 10.80
CA ALA A 128 25.40 -16.35 9.65
C ALA A 128 26.87 -16.58 10.01
N PHE A 129 27.54 -17.50 9.31
CA PHE A 129 28.96 -17.78 9.53
C PHE A 129 29.80 -17.20 8.38
N VAL A 130 30.57 -16.15 8.66
CA VAL A 130 31.36 -15.43 7.65
C VAL A 130 32.75 -15.16 8.19
N ALA A 131 33.82 -15.47 7.43
CA ALA A 131 35.21 -15.25 7.83
C ALA A 131 35.57 -15.82 9.22
N ASP A 132 35.24 -17.11 9.41
CA ASP A 132 35.52 -17.90 10.63
C ASP A 132 34.88 -17.37 11.93
N ARG A 133 33.71 -16.71 11.84
CA ARG A 133 32.96 -16.21 12.98
C ARG A 133 31.45 -16.21 12.73
N ASP A 134 30.68 -16.32 13.81
CA ASP A 134 29.25 -16.06 13.80
C ASP A 134 29.00 -14.54 13.79
N ILE A 135 28.13 -14.10 12.91
CA ILE A 135 27.64 -12.73 12.82
C ILE A 135 26.12 -12.72 12.95
N ALA A 136 25.56 -11.70 13.60
CA ALA A 136 24.11 -11.51 13.62
C ALA A 136 23.64 -10.94 12.28
N VAL A 137 22.60 -11.54 11.69
CA VAL A 137 21.98 -11.09 10.44
C VAL A 137 20.48 -10.98 10.68
N PHE A 138 19.86 -9.90 10.22
CA PHE A 138 18.41 -9.78 10.25
C PHE A 138 17.84 -10.32 8.93
N VAL A 139 17.13 -11.44 9.02
CA VAL A 139 16.51 -12.13 7.89
C VAL A 139 15.12 -11.56 7.69
N VAL A 140 14.94 -10.82 6.60
CA VAL A 140 13.72 -10.07 6.29
C VAL A 140 12.77 -10.96 5.50
N SER A 141 11.54 -11.08 6.00
CA SER A 141 10.44 -11.80 5.33
C SER A 141 9.41 -10.87 4.70
N GLU A 142 9.24 -9.65 5.23
CA GLU A 142 8.39 -8.62 4.64
C GLU A 142 9.00 -7.23 4.86
N ALA A 143 8.73 -6.30 3.95
CA ALA A 143 9.04 -4.89 4.12
C ALA A 143 7.81 -4.05 3.79
N TRP A 144 7.65 -2.92 4.48
CA TRP A 144 6.48 -2.07 4.42
C TRP A 144 6.90 -0.60 4.36
N GLN A 145 6.67 0.04 3.22
CA GLN A 145 7.06 1.44 2.98
C GLN A 145 5.91 2.40 3.28
N PRO A 146 6.21 3.61 3.79
CA PRO A 146 5.20 4.59 4.12
C PRO A 146 4.50 5.09 2.85
N LEU A 147 3.20 5.36 2.95
CA LEU A 147 2.39 5.89 1.86
C LEU A 147 2.81 7.33 1.49
N THR A 148 3.34 8.08 2.45
CA THR A 148 3.67 9.50 2.33
C THR A 148 4.98 9.81 3.05
N GLU A 149 5.57 10.99 2.84
CA GLU A 149 6.78 11.44 3.56
C GLU A 149 6.52 11.82 5.03
N GLY A 150 5.26 11.84 5.47
CA GLY A 150 4.88 12.19 6.84
C GLY A 150 5.47 11.24 7.88
N ALA A 151 6.04 11.78 8.95
CA ALA A 151 6.54 10.95 10.05
C ALA A 151 5.38 10.24 10.78
N PRO A 152 5.49 8.93 11.07
CA PRO A 152 4.48 8.21 11.83
C PRO A 152 4.41 8.71 13.27
N VAL A 153 3.20 8.71 13.83
CA VAL A 153 2.97 9.04 15.24
C VAL A 153 1.94 8.09 15.84
N GLY A 154 2.29 7.47 16.98
CA GLY A 154 1.41 6.57 17.73
C GLY A 154 1.87 5.11 17.67
N ASP A 155 0.96 4.22 18.02
CA ASP A 155 1.17 2.77 17.97
C ASP A 155 1.03 2.27 16.52
N PHE A 156 1.67 1.15 16.21
CA PHE A 156 1.57 0.49 14.90
C PHE A 156 0.61 -0.71 14.94
N PHE A 157 -0.17 -0.84 13.89
CA PHE A 157 -1.19 -1.87 13.73
C PHE A 157 -1.07 -2.56 12.38
N LYS A 158 -1.31 -3.87 12.33
CA LYS A 158 -1.70 -4.57 11.09
C LYS A 158 -3.20 -4.46 10.95
N VAL A 159 -3.68 -3.96 9.82
CA VAL A 159 -5.12 -3.85 9.51
C VAL A 159 -5.43 -4.72 8.29
N VAL A 160 -6.49 -5.52 8.36
CA VAL A 160 -6.95 -6.41 7.27
C VAL A 160 -8.45 -6.28 7.06
N ASP A 161 -8.92 -6.56 5.84
CA ASP A 161 -10.34 -6.79 5.58
C ASP A 161 -10.76 -8.18 6.10
N ASN A 162 -11.86 -8.25 6.85
CA ASN A 162 -12.36 -9.52 7.40
C ASN A 162 -13.40 -10.21 6.50
N GLY A 163 -13.66 -9.65 5.32
CA GLY A 163 -14.60 -10.19 4.33
C GLY A 163 -16.07 -9.89 4.60
N ILE A 164 -16.41 -9.19 5.69
CA ILE A 164 -17.79 -8.79 5.96
C ILE A 164 -18.21 -7.73 4.93
N ARG A 165 -19.41 -7.88 4.38
CA ARG A 165 -20.04 -6.91 3.49
C ARG A 165 -21.41 -6.55 4.08
N CYS A 166 -21.50 -5.38 4.69
CA CYS A 166 -22.69 -4.98 5.45
C CYS A 166 -23.76 -4.32 4.58
N ILE A 167 -25.02 -4.54 4.95
CA ILE A 167 -26.20 -3.89 4.33
C ILE A 167 -26.56 -2.58 5.08
N THR A 168 -26.25 -2.50 6.38
CA THR A 168 -26.55 -1.35 7.24
C THR A 168 -25.38 -1.03 8.16
N THR A 169 -25.16 0.25 8.47
CA THR A 169 -24.10 0.73 9.38
C THR A 169 -24.49 0.51 10.85
N PRO A 170 -23.54 0.30 11.77
CA PRO A 170 -22.07 0.32 11.59
C PRO A 170 -21.51 -0.95 10.96
N CYS A 171 -20.45 -0.79 10.14
CA CYS A 171 -19.91 -1.84 9.29
C CYS A 171 -18.52 -2.27 9.78
N TYR A 172 -18.44 -3.37 10.52
CA TYR A 172 -17.18 -3.89 11.06
C TYR A 172 -16.45 -4.77 10.03
N THR A 173 -16.04 -4.19 8.91
CA THR A 173 -15.43 -4.94 7.80
C THR A 173 -13.91 -5.09 7.94
N GLN A 174 -13.33 -4.49 8.97
CA GLN A 174 -11.88 -4.45 9.19
C GLN A 174 -11.53 -5.00 10.57
N GLU A 175 -10.40 -5.68 10.65
CA GLU A 175 -9.76 -6.12 11.89
C GLU A 175 -8.39 -5.46 12.01
N ALA A 176 -8.02 -5.09 13.22
CA ALA A 176 -6.71 -4.53 13.53
C ALA A 176 -6.04 -5.33 14.66
N ALA A 177 -4.74 -5.57 14.55
CA ALA A 177 -3.90 -6.10 15.61
C ALA A 177 -2.73 -5.16 15.87
N PHE A 178 -2.40 -4.96 17.15
CA PHE A 178 -1.16 -4.26 17.52
C PHE A 178 0.03 -5.08 17.03
N LEU A 179 1.00 -4.44 16.36
CA LEU A 179 2.22 -5.13 15.98
C LEU A 179 3.00 -5.55 17.23
N ASN A 180 3.52 -6.78 17.21
CA ASN A 180 4.28 -7.40 18.31
C ASN A 180 3.50 -7.59 19.61
N TYR A 181 2.17 -7.64 19.53
CA TYR A 181 1.27 -7.96 20.64
C TYR A 181 0.23 -9.00 20.22
N PRO A 182 -0.29 -9.82 21.15
CA PRO A 182 -1.35 -10.79 20.86
C PRO A 182 -2.75 -10.17 20.75
N TRP A 183 -2.86 -8.84 20.84
CA TRP A 183 -4.13 -8.13 20.99
C TRP A 183 -4.68 -7.63 19.66
N TRP A 184 -5.96 -7.85 19.44
CA TRP A 184 -6.68 -7.48 18.22
C TRP A 184 -8.11 -7.03 18.50
N PHE A 185 -8.72 -6.34 17.55
CA PHE A 185 -10.08 -5.85 17.63
C PHE A 185 -10.68 -5.58 16.24
N THR A 186 -12.01 -5.54 16.15
CA THR A 186 -12.72 -5.11 14.94
C THR A 186 -12.85 -3.58 14.91
N LEU A 187 -12.68 -3.00 13.73
CA LEU A 187 -12.82 -1.55 13.52
C LEU A 187 -14.23 -1.20 13.04
N ASP A 188 -14.82 -0.20 13.69
CA ASP A 188 -15.94 0.57 13.15
C ASP A 188 -15.45 1.45 11.99
N GLN A 189 -14.25 2.02 12.13
CA GLN A 189 -13.70 2.95 11.15
C GLN A 189 -12.17 3.08 11.23
N LEU A 190 -11.51 3.07 10.07
CA LEU A 190 -10.17 3.60 9.89
C LEU A 190 -10.26 5.08 9.45
N GLU A 191 -9.84 6.02 10.31
CA GLU A 191 -9.85 7.45 10.02
C GLU A 191 -8.50 7.89 9.44
N THR A 192 -8.49 8.30 8.16
CA THR A 192 -7.25 8.68 7.42
C THR A 192 -7.03 10.18 7.30
N ARG A 193 -7.91 11.02 7.87
CA ARG A 193 -7.88 12.50 7.72
C ARG A 193 -6.58 13.19 8.16
N ARG A 194 -5.71 12.50 8.89
CA ARG A 194 -4.41 13.02 9.38
C ARG A 194 -3.22 12.46 8.62
N VAL A 195 -3.44 11.55 7.68
CA VAL A 195 -2.44 11.11 6.72
C VAL A 195 -2.39 12.16 5.63
N ASP A 196 -1.21 12.72 5.36
CA ASP A 196 -1.00 13.75 4.33
C ASP A 196 -0.92 13.10 2.94
N ALA A 197 -2.00 12.41 2.57
CA ALA A 197 -2.12 11.65 1.32
C ALA A 197 -3.18 12.25 0.41
N THR A 198 -2.93 12.14 -0.89
CA THR A 198 -3.89 12.39 -1.96
C THR A 198 -4.99 11.33 -1.98
N ASP A 199 -6.10 11.64 -2.65
CA ASP A 199 -7.20 10.67 -2.83
C ASP A 199 -6.75 9.41 -3.60
N GLU A 200 -5.77 9.54 -4.50
CA GLU A 200 -5.21 8.43 -5.29
C GLU A 200 -4.33 7.50 -4.45
N GLU A 201 -3.46 8.07 -3.62
CA GLU A 201 -2.67 7.30 -2.65
C GLU A 201 -3.58 6.57 -1.65
N LEU A 202 -4.62 7.24 -1.15
CA LEU A 202 -5.60 6.60 -0.26
C LEU A 202 -6.37 5.49 -0.97
N ALA A 203 -6.78 5.69 -2.23
CA ALA A 203 -7.42 4.64 -3.02
C ALA A 203 -6.52 3.40 -3.13
N THR A 204 -5.24 3.59 -3.46
CA THR A 204 -4.22 2.53 -3.53
C THR A 204 -4.08 1.78 -2.20
N ALA A 205 -4.07 2.51 -1.09
CA ALA A 205 -4.01 1.91 0.24
C ALA A 205 -5.24 1.08 0.58
N PHE A 206 -6.45 1.54 0.22
CA PHE A 206 -7.69 0.79 0.46
C PHE A 206 -7.84 -0.43 -0.46
N GLU A 207 -7.34 -0.37 -1.70
CA GLU A 207 -7.24 -1.53 -2.58
C GLU A 207 -6.30 -2.59 -1.99
N THR A 208 -5.13 -2.17 -1.50
CA THR A 208 -4.16 -3.04 -0.84
C THR A 208 -4.73 -3.67 0.45
N LEU A 209 -5.48 -2.89 1.24
CA LEU A 209 -6.16 -3.38 2.44
C LEU A 209 -7.15 -4.51 2.13
N ALA A 210 -7.79 -4.47 0.97
CA ALA A 210 -8.76 -5.49 0.57
C ALA A 210 -8.14 -6.85 0.22
N THR A 211 -6.83 -6.91 -0.03
CA THR A 211 -6.11 -8.14 -0.43
C THR A 211 -5.08 -8.59 0.61
N ASP A 212 -4.10 -7.74 0.94
CA ASP A 212 -2.90 -8.12 1.72
C ASP A 212 -2.93 -7.54 3.14
N GLY A 213 -3.85 -6.61 3.38
CA GLY A 213 -3.82 -5.73 4.53
C GLY A 213 -2.73 -4.66 4.41
N ILE A 214 -2.76 -3.71 5.33
CA ILE A 214 -1.83 -2.59 5.42
C ILE A 214 -1.29 -2.49 6.85
N LEU A 215 -0.15 -1.82 7.04
CA LEU A 215 0.20 -1.33 8.37
C LEU A 215 -0.28 0.10 8.55
N VAL A 216 -0.61 0.46 9.78
CA VAL A 216 -1.08 1.79 10.14
C VAL A 216 -0.36 2.24 11.39
N ALA A 217 0.25 3.42 11.37
CA ALA A 217 0.66 4.12 12.58
C ALA A 217 -0.48 5.04 13.02
N GLY A 218 -0.77 5.11 14.33
CA GLY A 218 -1.82 5.98 14.82
C GLY A 218 -2.25 5.71 16.25
N TRP A 219 -3.47 6.15 16.58
CA TRP A 219 -4.04 5.92 17.92
C TRP A 219 -5.38 5.18 17.82
N ALA A 220 -5.47 4.05 18.52
CA ALA A 220 -6.74 3.38 18.75
C ALA A 220 -7.58 4.17 19.77
N ARG A 221 -8.87 4.35 19.46
CA ARG A 221 -9.85 5.05 20.31
C ARG A 221 -11.10 4.21 20.44
N ALA A 222 -11.71 4.21 21.62
CA ALA A 222 -13.10 3.75 21.77
C ALA A 222 -14.06 4.93 21.87
N ARG A 223 -15.24 4.72 21.29
CA ARG A 223 -16.43 5.48 21.61
C ARG A 223 -17.44 4.54 22.24
N PHE A 224 -17.87 4.86 23.45
CA PHE A 224 -18.85 4.09 24.19
C PHE A 224 -20.25 4.65 23.96
N THR A 225 -21.22 3.77 23.75
CA THR A 225 -22.65 4.07 23.92
C THR A 225 -23.20 3.27 25.10
N ARG A 226 -24.52 3.34 25.34
CA ARG A 226 -25.14 2.53 26.40
C ARG A 226 -25.10 1.02 26.10
N THR A 227 -24.98 0.64 24.84
CA THR A 227 -25.14 -0.74 24.36
C THR A 227 -23.93 -1.26 23.61
N ASP A 228 -23.10 -0.36 23.05
CA ASP A 228 -22.07 -0.73 22.08
C ASP A 228 -20.76 0.00 22.36
N VAL A 229 -19.66 -0.59 21.91
CA VAL A 229 -18.31 -0.01 21.89
C VAL A 229 -17.84 0.05 20.45
N PHE A 230 -17.49 1.25 19.99
CA PHE A 230 -17.01 1.49 18.64
C PHE A 230 -15.51 1.77 18.69
N LEU A 231 -14.71 0.86 18.12
CA LEU A 231 -13.27 1.00 18.04
C LEU A 231 -12.87 1.59 16.69
N ARG A 232 -11.98 2.57 16.72
CA ARG A 232 -11.46 3.23 15.52
C ARG A 232 -9.97 3.49 15.65
N ILE A 233 -9.28 3.56 14.53
CA ILE A 233 -7.89 4.03 14.48
C ILE A 233 -7.86 5.38 13.79
N ARG A 234 -7.23 6.37 14.43
CA ARG A 234 -6.85 7.62 13.78
C ARG A 234 -5.45 7.46 13.22
N ALA A 235 -5.36 7.20 11.92
CA ALA A 235 -4.10 7.00 11.23
C ALA A 235 -3.31 8.31 11.15
N SER A 236 -2.02 8.23 11.42
CA SER A 236 -1.02 9.27 11.17
C SER A 236 -0.15 8.93 9.95
N GLN A 237 0.04 7.64 9.67
CA GLN A 237 0.71 7.11 8.49
C GLN A 237 0.11 5.75 8.11
N ILE A 238 0.17 5.41 6.83
CA ILE A 238 -0.18 4.09 6.29
C ILE A 238 1.08 3.51 5.67
N TYR A 239 1.26 2.20 5.74
CA TYR A 239 2.35 1.51 5.06
C TYR A 239 1.81 0.43 4.14
N LEU A 240 2.36 0.39 2.93
CA LEU A 240 2.04 -0.60 1.92
C LEU A 240 3.15 -1.66 1.85
N PRO A 241 2.81 -2.93 1.54
CA PRO A 241 3.80 -3.97 1.41
C PRO A 241 4.68 -3.69 0.20
N VAL A 242 5.99 -3.76 0.40
CA VAL A 242 6.96 -3.81 -0.69
C VAL A 242 6.73 -5.14 -1.42
N ARG A 243 6.55 -5.06 -2.73
CA ARG A 243 6.43 -6.23 -3.60
C ARG A 243 7.60 -6.21 -4.58
N PRO A 244 8.08 -7.38 -5.02
CA PRO A 244 8.95 -7.40 -6.18
C PRO A 244 8.21 -6.72 -7.33
N SER A 245 8.83 -5.71 -7.94
CA SER A 245 8.33 -5.20 -9.20
C SER A 245 8.23 -6.38 -10.17
N PRO A 246 7.14 -6.49 -10.95
CA PRO A 246 7.11 -7.45 -12.04
C PRO A 246 8.41 -7.23 -12.82
N VAL A 247 9.26 -8.27 -12.89
CA VAL A 247 10.41 -8.26 -13.80
C VAL A 247 9.80 -7.96 -15.15
N ASP A 248 10.00 -6.76 -15.68
CA ASP A 248 9.41 -6.38 -16.94
C ASP A 248 9.96 -7.35 -17.99
N PRO A 249 9.15 -8.32 -18.49
CA PRO A 249 9.63 -9.24 -19.49
C PRO A 249 9.86 -8.53 -20.84
N GLY A 250 9.54 -7.22 -20.91
CA GLY A 250 9.71 -6.32 -22.05
C GLY A 250 10.94 -5.43 -22.00
N GLY A 251 11.81 -5.51 -20.99
CA GLY A 251 13.04 -4.72 -20.93
C GLY A 251 13.80 -4.79 -22.26
N VAL A 252 13.98 -3.63 -22.92
CA VAL A 252 14.53 -3.60 -24.27
C VAL A 252 15.99 -4.04 -24.22
N VAL A 253 16.25 -5.21 -24.80
CA VAL A 253 17.59 -5.78 -24.87
C VAL A 253 18.45 -4.97 -25.82
N CYS A 254 19.66 -4.65 -25.38
CA CYS A 254 20.68 -3.97 -26.15
C CYS A 254 22.01 -4.72 -26.10
N GLY A 255 23.00 -4.28 -26.88
CA GLY A 255 24.28 -4.96 -26.98
C GLY A 255 24.17 -6.32 -27.67
N GLY A 256 24.83 -7.32 -27.10
CA GLY A 256 25.03 -8.66 -27.64
C GLY A 256 25.83 -8.65 -28.95
N PHE A 257 26.16 -9.83 -29.49
CA PHE A 257 26.95 -10.00 -30.72
C PHE A 257 26.49 -9.12 -31.92
N ALA A 258 25.22 -8.70 -31.92
CA ALA A 258 24.62 -7.85 -32.94
C ALA A 258 24.78 -6.35 -32.70
N GLY A 259 25.28 -5.92 -31.53
CA GLY A 259 25.47 -4.53 -31.15
C GLY A 259 24.16 -3.73 -31.14
N ILE A 260 23.09 -4.31 -30.61
CA ILE A 260 21.74 -3.73 -30.66
C ILE A 260 21.73 -2.41 -29.87
N PRO A 261 21.43 -1.26 -30.50
CA PRO A 261 21.36 0.02 -29.80
C PRO A 261 20.04 0.19 -29.05
N CYS A 262 20.04 1.01 -28.01
CA CYS A 262 18.81 1.40 -27.33
C CYS A 262 17.98 2.41 -28.14
N PRO A 263 16.65 2.37 -28.01
CA PRO A 263 15.77 3.40 -28.56
C PRO A 263 16.06 4.80 -27.99
N GLY A 264 15.82 5.82 -28.82
CA GLY A 264 15.93 7.23 -28.44
C GLY A 264 17.27 7.61 -27.83
N HIS A 265 17.22 8.13 -26.61
CA HIS A 265 18.36 8.56 -25.80
C HIS A 265 18.76 7.52 -24.73
N GLY A 266 18.31 6.27 -24.89
CA GLY A 266 18.62 5.19 -23.96
C GLY A 266 20.10 4.83 -23.97
N ALA A 267 20.63 4.47 -22.81
CA ALA A 267 21.95 3.89 -22.65
C ALA A 267 21.81 2.38 -22.43
N CYS A 268 22.71 1.62 -23.04
CA CYS A 268 22.77 0.17 -22.81
C CYS A 268 23.54 -0.07 -21.52
N MET A 269 22.87 -0.68 -20.55
CA MET A 269 23.42 -0.99 -19.24
C MET A 269 23.59 -2.49 -19.07
N ASP A 270 24.56 -2.87 -18.27
CA ASP A 270 24.77 -4.27 -17.90
C ASP A 270 23.52 -4.83 -17.21
N ASP A 271 23.18 -6.08 -17.49
CA ASP A 271 22.15 -6.79 -16.74
C ASP A 271 22.84 -7.45 -15.54
N PRO A 272 22.70 -6.92 -14.31
CA PRO A 272 23.43 -7.45 -13.16
C PRO A 272 22.93 -8.85 -12.74
N THR A 273 21.83 -9.33 -13.32
CA THR A 273 21.33 -10.68 -13.08
C THR A 273 22.09 -11.75 -13.87
N ASP A 274 22.97 -11.35 -14.79
CA ASP A 274 23.88 -12.25 -15.49
C ASP A 274 25.35 -12.00 -15.14
N SER A 275 26.23 -12.87 -15.62
CA SER A 275 27.67 -12.82 -15.34
C SER A 275 28.48 -12.22 -16.49
N CYS A 276 27.80 -11.54 -17.41
CA CYS A 276 28.29 -11.09 -18.71
C CYS A 276 28.38 -9.56 -18.77
N ASP A 277 29.43 -8.99 -18.18
CA ASP A 277 29.67 -7.54 -18.16
C ASP A 277 30.08 -6.97 -19.56
N PRO A 278 29.27 -6.08 -20.19
CA PRO A 278 29.56 -5.46 -21.48
C PRO A 278 30.69 -4.42 -21.42
N ALA A 279 31.03 -3.88 -20.25
CA ALA A 279 32.16 -2.97 -20.03
C ALA A 279 33.50 -3.71 -19.83
N ALA A 280 33.48 -4.98 -19.38
CA ALA A 280 34.69 -5.78 -19.14
C ALA A 280 34.92 -6.94 -20.13
N GLY A 281 33.94 -7.31 -20.97
CA GLY A 281 33.98 -8.55 -21.77
C GLY A 281 33.75 -8.44 -23.29
N GLY A 282 33.22 -7.32 -23.81
CA GLY A 282 33.10 -7.06 -25.24
C GLY A 282 31.66 -7.07 -25.79
N ALA A 283 31.54 -6.81 -27.10
CA ALA A 283 30.29 -6.64 -27.84
C ALA A 283 29.43 -7.91 -27.98
N ASP A 284 29.62 -8.92 -27.14
CA ASP A 284 28.96 -10.22 -27.22
C ASP A 284 27.95 -10.43 -26.08
N CYS A 285 28.00 -9.59 -25.03
CA CYS A 285 27.08 -9.60 -23.89
C CYS A 285 25.86 -8.72 -24.13
N THR A 286 24.68 -9.25 -23.82
CA THR A 286 23.41 -8.50 -23.84
C THR A 286 23.29 -7.64 -22.60
N GLY A 287 22.64 -6.50 -22.72
CA GLY A 287 22.29 -5.62 -21.61
C GLY A 287 20.85 -5.14 -21.73
N LEU A 288 20.43 -4.26 -20.81
CA LEU A 288 19.11 -3.66 -20.77
C LEU A 288 19.19 -2.15 -21.02
N CYS A 289 18.23 -1.63 -21.79
CA CYS A 289 18.14 -0.20 -22.04
C CYS A 289 17.61 0.56 -20.83
N GLU A 290 18.32 1.60 -20.43
CA GLU A 290 17.87 2.55 -19.42
C GLU A 290 17.88 3.99 -19.94
N CYS A 291 16.88 4.77 -19.53
CA CYS A 291 16.69 6.14 -19.96
C CYS A 291 17.11 7.14 -18.88
N TYR A 292 18.35 7.64 -18.93
CA TYR A 292 18.87 8.56 -17.91
C TYR A 292 18.76 10.05 -18.26
N THR A 293 18.34 10.37 -19.48
CA THR A 293 18.38 11.75 -19.96
C THR A 293 16.98 12.34 -20.01
N ARG A 294 16.66 13.26 -19.09
CA ARG A 294 15.45 14.08 -19.22
C ARG A 294 15.73 15.30 -20.10
N LEU A 295 15.54 15.13 -21.41
CA LEU A 295 15.60 16.26 -22.34
C LEU A 295 14.34 17.11 -22.22
N ARG A 296 14.51 18.43 -22.36
CA ARG A 296 13.38 19.35 -22.50
C ARG A 296 12.86 19.28 -23.93
N CYS A 297 11.67 18.71 -24.10
CA CYS A 297 11.01 18.61 -25.39
C CYS A 297 10.51 19.97 -25.91
N ALA A 298 10.31 20.05 -27.23
CA ALA A 298 9.69 21.20 -27.85
C ALA A 298 8.22 21.34 -27.38
N PRO A 299 7.63 22.55 -27.41
CA PRO A 299 6.21 22.71 -27.09
C PRO A 299 5.31 21.79 -27.94
N GLY A 300 4.39 21.06 -27.29
CA GLY A 300 3.52 20.05 -27.91
C GLY A 300 4.09 18.62 -27.90
N TYR A 301 5.18 18.40 -27.17
CA TYR A 301 5.80 17.09 -26.97
C TYR A 301 6.12 16.91 -25.48
N HIS A 302 5.98 15.69 -24.98
CA HIS A 302 6.48 15.28 -23.66
C HIS A 302 7.60 14.25 -23.84
N PHE A 303 8.46 14.16 -22.81
CA PHE A 303 9.52 13.17 -22.80
C PHE A 303 8.97 11.86 -22.24
N ASP A 304 8.98 10.80 -23.04
CA ASP A 304 8.66 9.44 -22.63
C ASP A 304 9.94 8.77 -22.12
N GLU A 305 9.97 8.47 -20.82
CA GLU A 305 11.14 7.87 -20.14
C GLU A 305 11.14 6.33 -20.19
N SER A 306 10.19 5.71 -20.90
CA SER A 306 10.12 4.26 -21.10
C SER A 306 11.33 3.76 -21.92
N PRO A 307 11.94 2.60 -21.58
CA PRO A 307 13.07 2.01 -22.31
C PRO A 307 12.85 1.79 -23.82
N GLU A 308 11.61 1.60 -24.25
CA GLU A 308 11.20 1.42 -25.65
C GLU A 308 11.26 2.70 -26.48
N VAL A 309 11.28 3.86 -25.82
CA VAL A 309 11.15 5.16 -26.47
C VAL A 309 12.31 6.08 -26.11
N CYS A 310 12.54 6.31 -24.83
CA CYS A 310 13.51 7.25 -24.27
C CYS A 310 13.67 8.54 -25.10
N GLY A 311 12.59 9.29 -25.30
CA GLY A 311 12.57 10.37 -26.27
C GLY A 311 11.35 11.26 -26.21
N CYS A 312 11.39 12.37 -26.96
CA CYS A 312 10.25 13.26 -27.09
C CYS A 312 9.18 12.65 -27.99
N VAL A 313 8.00 12.38 -27.43
CA VAL A 313 6.82 11.92 -28.15
C VAL A 313 5.81 13.06 -28.26
N GLU A 314 5.00 13.03 -29.32
CA GLU A 314 3.93 14.01 -29.49
C GLU A 314 2.96 13.92 -28.32
N ASP A 315 2.61 15.07 -27.75
CA ASP A 315 1.49 15.12 -26.83
C ASP A 315 0.27 14.62 -27.60
N ALA A 316 -0.39 13.58 -27.08
CA ALA A 316 -1.63 13.10 -27.67
C ALA A 316 -2.54 14.32 -27.85
N PRO A 317 -3.05 14.59 -29.07
CA PRO A 317 -3.84 15.77 -29.31
C PRO A 317 -4.98 15.74 -28.30
N LEU A 318 -5.04 16.76 -27.45
CA LEU A 318 -6.08 16.89 -26.45
C LEU A 318 -7.40 16.60 -27.16
N SER A 319 -8.07 15.54 -26.74
CA SER A 319 -9.36 15.21 -27.31
C SER A 319 -10.21 16.48 -27.23
N PRO A 320 -10.91 16.88 -28.30
CA PRO A 320 -11.82 18.02 -28.24
C PRO A 320 -12.80 17.93 -27.06
N CYS A 321 -13.08 16.71 -26.58
CA CYS A 321 -13.91 16.46 -25.41
C CYS A 321 -13.23 16.68 -24.05
N ALA A 322 -11.90 16.79 -23.98
CA ALA A 322 -11.16 17.03 -22.74
C ALA A 322 -11.47 18.39 -22.11
N THR A 323 -11.90 19.38 -22.91
CA THR A 323 -12.23 20.74 -22.45
C THR A 323 -13.72 21.07 -22.51
N VAL A 324 -14.56 20.18 -23.07
CA VAL A 324 -15.99 20.43 -23.25
C VAL A 324 -16.78 19.89 -22.06
N ARG A 325 -17.47 20.79 -21.36
CA ARG A 325 -18.46 20.42 -20.33
C ARG A 325 -19.84 20.35 -20.97
N CYS A 326 -20.32 19.14 -21.17
CA CYS A 326 -21.67 18.87 -21.65
C CYS A 326 -22.71 19.11 -20.54
N ALA A 327 -23.94 19.47 -20.93
CA ALA A 327 -25.05 19.64 -20.01
C ALA A 327 -25.43 18.29 -19.37
N ALA A 328 -26.22 18.32 -18.29
CA ALA A 328 -26.78 17.10 -17.70
C ALA A 328 -27.46 16.23 -18.79
N ASP A 329 -27.29 14.92 -18.70
CA ASP A 329 -27.81 13.91 -19.64
C ASP A 329 -27.24 13.95 -21.07
N THR A 330 -26.08 14.58 -21.27
CA THR A 330 -25.32 14.53 -22.52
C THR A 330 -23.90 14.04 -22.28
N THR A 331 -23.34 13.24 -23.20
CA THR A 331 -21.95 12.80 -23.21
C THR A 331 -21.21 13.46 -24.36
N CYS A 332 -19.95 13.82 -24.15
CA CYS A 332 -19.13 14.34 -25.22
C CYS A 332 -18.61 13.18 -26.08
N GLU A 333 -18.93 13.22 -27.37
CA GLU A 333 -18.37 12.34 -28.39
C GLU A 333 -17.61 13.17 -29.42
N VAL A 334 -16.50 12.63 -29.94
CA VAL A 334 -15.74 13.26 -31.02
C VAL A 334 -16.26 12.74 -32.35
N VAL A 335 -16.88 13.62 -33.14
CA VAL A 335 -17.36 13.32 -34.50
C VAL A 335 -16.56 14.18 -35.48
N ASP A 336 -15.89 13.55 -36.45
CA ASP A 336 -15.02 14.23 -37.43
C ASP A 336 -14.01 15.21 -36.81
N GLY A 337 -13.38 14.81 -35.70
CA GLY A 337 -12.38 15.63 -34.99
C GLY A 337 -12.95 16.82 -34.22
N THR A 338 -14.27 16.92 -34.06
CA THR A 338 -14.95 17.98 -33.30
C THR A 338 -15.73 17.38 -32.14
N ALA A 339 -15.71 18.04 -30.99
CA ALA A 339 -16.52 17.64 -29.84
C ALA A 339 -18.00 17.98 -30.03
N TYR A 340 -18.85 16.98 -29.86
CA TYR A 340 -20.30 17.12 -29.81
C TYR A 340 -20.84 16.56 -28.50
N CYS A 341 -21.65 17.36 -27.81
CA CYS A 341 -22.46 16.84 -26.71
C CYS A 341 -23.66 16.10 -27.30
N VAL A 342 -23.58 14.78 -27.32
CA VAL A 342 -24.68 13.92 -27.74
C VAL A 342 -25.54 13.59 -26.54
N SER A 343 -26.86 13.57 -26.72
CA SER A 343 -27.78 13.06 -25.69
C SER A 343 -27.41 11.63 -25.33
N ASN A 344 -27.39 11.30 -24.04
CA ASN A 344 -27.11 9.96 -23.50
C ASN A 344 -28.17 8.89 -23.86
N GLY A 345 -28.91 9.08 -24.95
CA GLY A 345 -29.99 8.21 -25.38
C GLY A 345 -31.32 8.54 -24.72
N SER A 346 -31.66 9.83 -24.55
CA SER A 346 -33.03 10.21 -24.22
C SER A 346 -33.96 10.00 -25.42
N GLN A 347 -34.41 8.77 -25.61
CA GLN A 347 -35.36 8.42 -26.67
C GLN A 347 -36.78 8.77 -26.22
N ALA A 348 -37.49 9.57 -27.02
CA ALA A 348 -38.92 9.82 -26.80
C ALA A 348 -39.71 8.50 -26.93
N CYS A 349 -40.62 8.26 -25.99
CA CYS A 349 -41.48 7.09 -25.96
C CYS A 349 -42.89 7.51 -25.54
N GLY A 350 -43.71 7.92 -26.50
CA GLY A 350 -45.05 8.46 -26.21
C GLY A 350 -44.99 9.72 -25.35
N SER A 351 -45.68 9.69 -24.20
CA SER A 351 -45.64 10.75 -23.18
C SER A 351 -44.43 10.69 -22.25
N SER A 352 -43.59 9.65 -22.37
CA SER A 352 -42.40 9.43 -21.54
C SER A 352 -41.13 9.70 -22.34
N THR A 353 -40.02 9.93 -21.63
CA THR A 353 -38.67 9.96 -22.21
C THR A 353 -37.85 8.87 -21.54
N CYS A 354 -37.29 7.96 -22.33
CA CYS A 354 -36.46 6.88 -21.79
C CYS A 354 -35.11 7.43 -21.35
N GLY A 355 -34.65 7.06 -20.15
CA GLY A 355 -33.35 7.46 -19.65
C GLY A 355 -32.20 6.73 -20.35
N ALA A 356 -30.98 7.16 -20.07
CA ALA A 356 -29.78 6.61 -20.66
C ALA A 356 -29.71 5.07 -20.54
N GLY A 357 -29.37 4.41 -21.64
CA GLY A 357 -29.26 2.94 -21.71
C GLY A 357 -30.59 2.19 -21.81
N SER A 358 -31.74 2.87 -21.96
CA SER A 358 -33.05 2.25 -22.19
C SER A 358 -33.57 2.54 -23.61
N VAL A 359 -34.32 1.60 -24.20
CA VAL A 359 -34.99 1.74 -25.50
C VAL A 359 -36.51 1.90 -25.32
N CYS A 360 -37.17 2.63 -26.24
CA CYS A 360 -38.63 2.69 -26.24
C CYS A 360 -39.22 1.34 -26.64
N CYS A 361 -39.92 0.71 -25.70
CA CYS A 361 -40.58 -0.57 -25.90
C CYS A 361 -42.01 -0.36 -26.42
N ASN A 362 -42.81 0.52 -25.79
CA ASN A 362 -44.18 0.79 -26.23
C ASN A 362 -44.49 2.29 -26.15
N ALA A 363 -44.56 2.92 -27.31
CA ALA A 363 -44.84 4.35 -27.42
C ALA A 363 -46.29 4.73 -27.06
N SER A 364 -47.26 3.83 -27.19
CA SER A 364 -48.65 4.10 -26.79
C SER A 364 -48.77 4.26 -25.27
N CYS A 365 -47.93 3.54 -24.52
CA CYS A 365 -47.97 3.49 -23.05
C CYS A 365 -46.78 4.17 -22.38
N GLY A 366 -45.85 4.73 -23.17
CA GLY A 366 -44.61 5.32 -22.69
C GLY A 366 -43.70 4.38 -21.87
N ILE A 367 -43.62 3.11 -22.28
CA ILE A 367 -42.84 2.07 -21.59
C ILE A 367 -41.42 2.00 -22.15
N CYS A 368 -40.43 2.16 -21.28
CA CYS A 368 -39.01 2.02 -21.57
C CYS A 368 -38.46 0.71 -20.99
N THR A 369 -37.58 0.03 -21.72
CA THR A 369 -36.95 -1.23 -21.27
C THR A 369 -35.47 -1.26 -21.63
N PRO A 370 -34.65 -2.11 -20.98
CA PRO A 370 -33.30 -2.39 -21.47
C PRO A 370 -33.28 -2.94 -22.91
N PRO A 371 -32.19 -2.75 -23.67
CA PRO A 371 -32.02 -3.36 -24.98
C PRO A 371 -32.19 -4.89 -24.93
N GLY A 372 -33.03 -5.44 -25.81
CA GLY A 372 -33.26 -6.90 -25.92
C GLY A 372 -34.27 -7.49 -24.92
N ALA A 373 -34.85 -6.69 -24.02
CA ALA A 373 -35.90 -7.16 -23.11
C ALA A 373 -37.22 -7.43 -23.84
N ALA A 374 -38.00 -8.40 -23.33
CA ALA A 374 -39.34 -8.69 -23.83
C ALA A 374 -40.28 -7.49 -23.60
N CYS A 375 -41.08 -7.17 -24.60
CA CYS A 375 -41.90 -5.96 -24.62
C CYS A 375 -43.37 -6.26 -24.93
N ILE A 376 -44.28 -5.69 -24.14
CA ILE A 376 -45.73 -5.86 -24.33
C ILE A 376 -46.31 -4.75 -25.23
N GLN A 377 -46.87 -5.14 -26.38
CA GLN A 377 -47.48 -4.25 -27.36
C GLN A 377 -48.99 -4.11 -27.13
N ILE A 378 -49.36 -3.39 -26.07
CA ILE A 378 -50.75 -3.01 -25.78
C ILE A 378 -51.02 -1.56 -26.21
N ALA A 379 -52.26 -1.25 -26.56
CA ALA A 379 -52.69 0.13 -26.77
C ALA A 379 -53.15 0.72 -25.43
N CYS A 380 -52.58 1.85 -25.05
CA CYS A 380 -53.04 2.67 -23.92
C CYS A 380 -53.83 3.86 -24.49
N LEU A 381 -55.03 4.10 -23.97
CA LEU A 381 -55.92 5.19 -24.36
C LEU A 381 -55.80 6.39 -23.43
#